data_AF-A0A1N6MUM6-F1
#
_entry.id   AF-A0A1N6MUM6-F1
#
_cell.length_a   1.000
_cell.length_b   1.000
_cell.length_c   1.000
_cell.angle_alpha   90.00
_cell.angle_beta   90.00
_cell.angle_gamma   90.00
#
_symmetry.space_group_name_H-M   'P 1'
#
loop_
_entity.id
_entity.type
_entity.pdbx_description
1 polymer ?
#
loop_
_entity_poly.entity_id
_entity_poly.type
_entity_poly.pdbx_seq_one_letter_code
_entity_poly.pdbx_strand_id
1 'polypeptide(L)'
;MDTTVLNDRTTRVMHDHTESVGHNQAISVRADRHKEVIGLEVSSIGTRQVTVEKTSVLSAKGQITLQSTESGITLGNTKGSISIDADGNIHITGNTVIVNGKEVITLN
;
A
#
# COMPACT_ATOMS: atom_id res chain seq x y z
N MET A 1 -8.49 26.82 17.13
CA MET A 1 -9.30 26.43 18.30
C MET A 1 -8.83 25.05 18.68
N ASP A 2 -8.63 24.81 19.97
CA ASP A 2 -8.22 23.49 20.46
C ASP A 2 -9.42 22.77 21.05
N THR A 3 -9.47 21.46 20.88
CA THR A 3 -10.51 20.61 21.48
C THR A 3 -9.83 19.42 22.12
N THR A 4 -10.04 19.27 23.44
CA THR A 4 -9.55 18.13 24.19
C THR A 4 -10.74 17.31 24.67
N VAL A 5 -10.73 16.02 24.37
CA VAL A 5 -11.68 15.06 24.93
C VAL A 5 -10.91 14.22 25.94
N LEU A 6 -11.38 14.17 27.19
CA LEU A 6 -10.69 13.49 28.29
C LEU A 6 -10.99 11.99 28.37
N ASN A 7 -12.00 11.53 27.64
CA ASN A 7 -12.47 10.14 27.61
C ASN A 7 -12.84 9.75 26.16
N ASP A 8 -13.72 8.76 26.01
CA ASP A 8 -14.18 8.27 24.72
C ASP A 8 -15.06 9.29 23.98
N ARG A 9 -14.96 9.28 22.66
CA ARG A 9 -15.81 10.06 21.75
C ARG A 9 -16.35 9.16 20.66
N THR A 10 -17.66 9.26 20.42
CA THR A 10 -18.31 8.70 19.22
C THR A 10 -18.82 9.84 18.36
N THR A 11 -18.73 9.70 17.04
CA THR A 11 -19.33 10.63 16.09
C THR A 11 -20.08 9.82 15.03
N ARG A 12 -21.35 10.17 14.78
CA ARG A 12 -22.21 9.49 13.81
C ARG A 12 -22.74 10.51 12.82
N VAL A 13 -22.48 10.27 11.54
CA VAL A 13 -23.04 11.05 10.44
C VAL A 13 -24.04 10.14 9.73
N MET A 14 -25.28 10.58 9.59
CA MET A 14 -26.38 9.76 9.05
C MET A 14 -26.51 9.83 7.53
N HIS A 15 -25.82 10.80 6.93
CA HIS A 15 -25.78 11.03 5.49
C HIS A 15 -24.31 11.22 5.09
N ASP A 16 -24.00 12.26 4.32
CA ASP A 16 -22.65 12.47 3.81
C ASP A 16 -21.76 13.28 4.77
N HIS A 17 -20.46 12.97 4.74
CA HIS A 17 -19.42 13.75 5.40
C HIS A 17 -18.40 14.24 4.38
N THR A 18 -18.09 15.53 4.42
CA THR A 18 -17.00 16.14 3.64
C THR A 18 -16.16 16.97 4.57
N GLU A 19 -14.84 16.78 4.51
CA GLU A 19 -13.86 17.52 5.30
C GLU A 19 -12.80 18.10 4.36
N SER A 20 -12.42 19.36 4.59
CA SER A 20 -11.34 20.03 3.88
C SER A 20 -10.36 20.60 4.89
N VAL A 21 -9.11 20.13 4.85
CA VAL A 21 -8.03 20.67 5.67
C VAL A 21 -7.18 21.57 4.76
N GLY A 22 -7.18 22.87 5.03
CA GLY A 22 -6.49 23.85 4.16
C GLY A 22 -4.96 23.76 4.18
N HIS A 23 -4.39 23.06 5.15
CA HIS A 23 -2.95 22.87 5.33
C HIS A 23 -2.66 21.41 5.75
N ASN A 24 -1.72 21.20 6.67
CA ASN A 24 -1.25 19.88 7.07
C ASN A 24 -2.21 19.23 8.08
N GLN A 25 -2.36 17.91 7.99
CA GLN A 25 -3.04 17.08 8.98
C GLN A 25 -2.05 16.07 9.57
N ALA A 26 -1.98 15.98 10.89
CA ALA A 26 -1.21 14.96 11.61
C ALA A 26 -2.15 14.12 12.47
N ILE A 27 -2.08 12.80 12.34
CA ILE A 27 -2.88 11.84 13.12
C ILE A 27 -1.93 10.92 13.87
N SER A 28 -2.08 10.84 15.19
CA SER A 28 -1.37 9.87 16.04
C SER A 28 -2.39 8.98 16.75
N VAL A 29 -2.28 7.68 16.53
CA VAL A 29 -3.07 6.66 17.22
C VAL A 29 -2.09 5.81 18.03
N ARG A 30 -2.30 5.72 19.34
CA ARG A 30 -1.36 5.05 20.27
C ARG A 30 -1.62 3.55 20.47
N ALA A 31 -2.76 3.07 19.97
CA ALA A 31 -3.17 1.68 19.98
C ALA A 31 -3.62 1.29 18.56
N ASP A 32 -4.73 0.58 18.43
CA ASP A 32 -5.18 0.05 17.15
C ASP A 32 -6.03 1.06 16.36
N ARG A 33 -5.87 1.03 15.03
CA ARG A 33 -6.76 1.73 14.09
C ARG A 33 -7.49 0.72 13.21
N HIS A 34 -8.81 0.65 13.37
CA HIS A 34 -9.68 -0.09 12.45
C HIS A 34 -10.29 0.85 11.42
N LYS A 35 -10.24 0.48 10.14
CA LYS A 35 -10.90 1.20 9.04
C LYS A 35 -11.63 0.18 8.18
N GLU A 36 -12.92 0.41 7.97
CA GLU A 36 -13.76 -0.39 7.07
C GLU A 36 -14.41 0.55 6.05
N VAL A 37 -14.36 0.17 4.79
CA VAL A 37 -15.01 0.87 3.68
C VAL A 37 -15.79 -0.18 2.89
N ILE A 38 -17.12 -0.06 2.90
CA ILE A 38 -18.01 -1.00 2.20
C ILE A 38 -18.02 -0.72 0.69
N GLY A 39 -17.93 0.55 0.32
CA GLY A 39 -17.88 1.01 -1.07
C GLY A 39 -16.45 1.13 -1.62
N LEU A 40 -16.30 1.96 -2.64
CA LEU A 40 -15.01 2.24 -3.26
C LEU A 40 -14.17 3.18 -2.39
N GLU A 41 -12.90 2.84 -2.17
CA GLU A 41 -11.89 3.74 -1.62
C GLU A 41 -10.95 4.23 -2.73
N VAL A 42 -10.83 5.55 -2.90
CA VAL A 42 -9.85 6.19 -3.79
C VAL A 42 -8.92 7.05 -2.96
N SER A 43 -7.61 6.97 -3.24
CA SER A 43 -6.59 7.83 -2.61
C SER A 43 -5.72 8.44 -3.71
N SER A 44 -5.68 9.76 -3.78
CA SER A 44 -4.75 10.52 -4.62
C SER A 44 -3.69 11.17 -3.72
N ILE A 45 -2.42 10.82 -3.92
CA ILE A 45 -1.32 11.17 -3.01
C ILE A 45 -0.11 11.55 -3.86
N GLY A 46 0.58 12.64 -3.53
CA GLY A 46 1.84 13.01 -4.17
C GLY A 46 2.95 11.99 -3.88
N THR A 47 3.31 11.83 -2.60
CA THR A 47 4.27 10.81 -2.15
C THR A 47 3.69 9.98 -1.01
N ARG A 48 3.77 8.65 -1.12
CA ARG A 48 3.33 7.72 -0.07
C ARG A 48 4.51 6.90 0.45
N GLN A 49 4.82 7.05 1.74
CA GLN A 49 5.76 6.20 2.47
C GLN A 49 5.01 5.42 3.55
N VAL A 50 5.29 4.11 3.63
CA VAL A 50 4.69 3.21 4.64
C VAL A 50 5.81 2.41 5.29
N THR A 51 5.94 2.53 6.61
CA THR A 51 6.84 1.69 7.42
C THR A 51 5.99 0.76 8.27
N VAL A 52 6.32 -0.53 8.28
CA VAL A 52 5.62 -1.55 9.06
C VAL A 52 6.66 -2.35 9.84
N GLU A 53 6.60 -2.29 11.17
CA GLU A 53 7.55 -2.97 12.06
C GLU A 53 7.34 -4.48 12.17
N LYS A 54 6.12 -4.94 11.86
CA LYS A 54 5.74 -6.36 11.92
C LYS A 54 5.36 -6.85 10.53
N THR A 55 4.09 -7.16 10.31
CA THR A 55 3.61 -7.78 9.07
C THR A 55 2.67 -6.84 8.33
N SER A 56 2.89 -6.72 7.02
CA SER A 56 1.94 -6.13 6.09
C SER A 56 1.28 -7.26 5.28
N VAL A 57 -0.05 -7.28 5.22
CA VAL A 57 -0.82 -8.27 4.44
C VAL A 57 -1.72 -7.53 3.47
N LEU A 58 -1.60 -7.85 2.18
CA LEU A 58 -2.54 -7.44 1.14
C LEU A 58 -3.24 -8.70 0.62
N SER A 59 -4.56 -8.74 0.77
CA SER A 59 -5.39 -9.82 0.24
C SER A 59 -6.53 -9.22 -0.56
N ALA A 60 -6.71 -9.72 -1.78
CA ALA A 60 -7.81 -9.36 -2.65
C ALA A 60 -8.46 -10.64 -3.16
N LYS A 61 -9.80 -10.67 -3.19
CA LYS A 61 -10.53 -11.74 -3.88
C LYS A 61 -10.39 -11.64 -5.39
N GLY A 62 -10.28 -10.41 -5.89
CA GLY A 62 -10.03 -10.10 -7.30
C GLY A 62 -8.55 -9.87 -7.60
N GLN A 63 -8.30 -9.22 -8.75
CA GLN A 63 -6.96 -8.87 -9.21
C GLN A 63 -6.28 -7.83 -8.31
N ILE A 64 -4.96 -7.97 -8.12
CA ILE A 64 -4.07 -6.92 -7.61
C ILE A 64 -3.25 -6.40 -8.79
N THR A 65 -3.28 -5.08 -9.03
CA THR A 65 -2.49 -4.42 -10.07
C THR A 65 -1.47 -3.51 -9.43
N LEU A 66 -0.20 -3.65 -9.82
CA LEU A 66 0.90 -2.75 -9.48
C LEU A 66 1.46 -2.22 -10.80
N GLN A 67 1.45 -0.90 -10.98
CA GLN A 67 1.88 -0.27 -12.22
C GLN A 67 2.66 1.01 -11.90
N SER A 68 3.81 1.15 -12.53
CA SER A 68 4.50 2.43 -12.67
C SER A 68 4.26 2.91 -14.10
N THR A 69 3.92 4.18 -14.27
CA THR A 69 3.62 4.77 -15.59
C THR A 69 4.82 5.48 -16.22
N GLU A 70 5.85 5.78 -15.43
CA GLU A 70 7.01 6.58 -15.86
C GLU A 70 8.36 5.96 -15.49
N SER A 71 8.39 4.95 -14.62
CA SER A 71 9.62 4.36 -14.07
C SER A 71 9.44 2.86 -13.85
N GLY A 72 10.28 2.28 -12.99
CA GLY A 72 10.19 0.87 -12.65
C GLY A 72 9.26 0.53 -11.48
N ILE A 73 9.15 -0.78 -11.24
CA ILE A 73 8.55 -1.40 -10.05
C ILE A 73 9.63 -2.25 -9.40
N THR A 74 9.78 -2.20 -8.07
CA THR A 74 10.77 -3.01 -7.35
C THR A 74 10.15 -3.66 -6.11
N LEU A 75 10.34 -4.97 -5.97
CA LEU A 75 10.02 -5.77 -4.78
C LEU A 75 11.31 -6.47 -4.35
N GLY A 76 11.80 -6.22 -3.15
CA GLY A 76 13.07 -6.83 -2.74
C GLY A 76 13.43 -6.59 -1.29
N ASN A 77 14.58 -7.13 -0.92
CA ASN A 77 15.23 -6.92 0.37
C ASN A 77 16.72 -6.67 0.14
N THR A 78 17.52 -6.67 1.22
CA THR A 78 18.96 -6.39 1.15
C THR A 78 19.78 -7.43 0.37
N LYS A 79 19.21 -8.58 0.01
CA LYS A 79 19.91 -9.72 -0.61
C LYS A 79 19.36 -10.11 -1.99
N GLY A 80 18.26 -9.52 -2.44
CA GLY A 80 17.66 -9.87 -3.73
C GLY A 80 16.41 -9.05 -4.05
N SER A 81 16.04 -9.04 -5.32
CA SER A 81 14.91 -8.27 -5.84
C SER A 81 14.25 -8.92 -7.04
N ILE A 82 13.01 -8.50 -7.28
CA ILE A 82 12.27 -8.61 -8.53
C ILE A 82 11.94 -7.18 -8.93
N SER A 83 12.33 -6.77 -10.14
CA SER A 83 12.01 -5.44 -10.63
C SER A 83 11.68 -5.42 -12.11
N ILE A 84 10.88 -4.43 -12.50
CA ILE A 84 10.63 -4.05 -13.90
C ILE A 84 11.25 -2.66 -14.05
N ASP A 85 12.12 -2.46 -15.03
CA ASP A 85 12.68 -1.13 -15.30
C ASP A 85 11.78 -0.30 -16.25
N ALA A 86 12.19 0.94 -16.54
CA ALA A 86 11.40 1.85 -17.38
C ALA A 86 11.30 1.39 -18.85
N ASP A 87 12.23 0.57 -19.31
CA ASP A 87 12.22 -0.02 -20.66
C ASP A 87 11.39 -1.31 -20.72
N GLY A 88 10.87 -1.77 -19.57
CA GLY A 88 10.04 -2.96 -19.44
C GLY A 88 10.84 -4.25 -19.24
N ASN A 89 12.15 -4.19 -19.02
CA ASN A 89 12.94 -5.40 -18.73
C ASN A 89 12.63 -5.90 -17.32
N ILE A 90 12.51 -7.22 -17.18
CA ILE A 90 12.29 -7.88 -15.90
C ILE A 90 13.64 -8.37 -15.37
N HIS A 91 14.04 -7.84 -14.21
CA HIS A 91 15.25 -8.24 -13.50
C HIS A 91 14.87 -9.06 -12.26
N ILE A 92 15.44 -10.26 -12.12
CA ILE A 92 15.27 -11.11 -10.94
C ILE A 92 16.66 -11.43 -10.41
N THR A 93 16.96 -10.97 -9.19
CA THR A 93 18.29 -11.09 -8.58
C THR A 93 18.21 -11.70 -7.18
N GLY A 94 19.22 -12.50 -6.86
CA GLY A 94 19.41 -13.12 -5.55
C GLY A 94 20.54 -14.14 -5.58
N ASN A 95 20.99 -14.62 -4.42
CA ASN A 95 22.02 -15.67 -4.36
C ASN A 95 21.58 -16.96 -5.09
N THR A 96 20.29 -17.27 -5.04
CA THR A 96 19.67 -18.40 -5.74
C THR A 96 18.31 -17.96 -6.27
N VAL A 97 18.00 -18.29 -7.51
CA VAL A 97 16.66 -18.15 -8.11
C VAL A 97 16.14 -19.54 -8.42
N ILE A 98 15.01 -19.91 -7.82
CA ILE A 98 14.36 -21.21 -8.04
C ILE A 98 13.05 -20.97 -8.78
N VAL A 99 12.93 -21.49 -9.99
CA VAL A 99 11.71 -21.40 -10.80
C VAL A 99 11.13 -22.80 -10.94
N ASN A 100 9.97 -23.02 -10.33
CA ASN A 100 9.26 -24.30 -10.39
C ASN A 100 8.07 -24.16 -11.34
N GLY A 101 8.05 -24.95 -12.41
CA GLY A 101 6.90 -25.07 -13.31
C GLY A 101 6.34 -26.49 -13.26
N LYS A 102 5.02 -26.65 -13.19
CA LYS A 102 4.37 -27.97 -13.32
C LYS A 102 4.38 -28.46 -14.77
N GLU A 103 4.25 -27.53 -15.72
CA GLU A 103 4.08 -27.84 -17.14
C GLU A 103 5.34 -27.48 -17.93
N VAL A 104 5.62 -26.20 -18.18
CA VAL A 104 6.79 -25.77 -18.98
C VAL A 104 7.33 -24.42 -18.48
N ILE A 105 8.65 -24.25 -18.54
CA ILE A 105 9.32 -22.95 -18.53
C ILE A 105 9.90 -22.75 -19.94
N THR A 106 9.44 -21.72 -20.64
CA THR A 106 9.94 -21.39 -21.98
C THR A 106 10.85 -20.17 -21.88
N LEU A 107 12.10 -20.33 -22.30
CA LEU A 107 13.06 -19.25 -22.51
C LEU A 107 13.30 -19.18 -24.02
N ASN A 108 12.80 -18.13 -24.67
CA ASN A 108 12.93 -17.92 -26.10
C ASN A 108 14.03 -16.90 -26.39
#